data_AF-A0A933ZEI4-F1
#
_entry.id   AF-A0A933ZEI4-F1
#
_cell.length_a   1.000
_cell.length_b   1.000
_cell.length_c   1.000
_cell.angle_alpha   90.00
_cell.angle_beta   90.00
_cell.angle_gamma   90.00
#
_symmetry.space_group_name_H-M   'P 1'
#
loop_
_entity.id
_entity.type
_entity.pdbx_description
1 polymer ?
#
loop_
_entity_poly.entity_id
_entity_poly.type
_entity_poly.pdbx_seq_one_letter_code
_entity_poly.pdbx_strand_id
1 'polypeptide(L)'
;MLEPSDLRSRSPLRPACAAVIALALSGCGFPEHTYDLPEGDGGGNAGAAGDVSVEPIPDTSAGGTGGAQPDAPDSNDTPSEDALNEVQPDVVDAEVGTDVPDVLETGPETSETGDGPDDVVDSDAPDVTTDEAAVNECGSTVEDCTNGVDDDCDGKIDCQDTNCTALFKCTPPPPAGWQGYFQLYEGTAANLPSCGSPFSTLAVAAGRDPVFSPATCTNCSCGNPTGIQCGEPDIIIWQDATCSSPYGWEWGGSNPPLTPHNQCVPKTLTYGDAGGMGPPASVSLDPAQPVLGTGSCTASGGIATKPTPNWSFVAQACQADSVGVGCSAQQVCAPKPVAGYKTGLCIAKQGVQATCPIGGYNTRFVFYQDFADSRGCTQCTCDQPTGMTCPGTLIVSTSSTCAGASIEATLTGVDCKTIGPSTSKYLRYNDAPAAGGVCNSVGGQPSGTVTPDAATAYTFCCSPG
;
A
#
# COMPACT_ATOMS: atom_id res chain seq x y z
N MET A 1 74.89 -13.83 -37.18
CA MET A 1 75.62 -12.93 -36.26
C MET A 1 74.90 -12.99 -34.91
N LEU A 2 75.65 -13.41 -33.90
CA LEU A 2 75.42 -13.27 -32.45
C LEU A 2 74.16 -13.91 -31.82
N GLU A 3 74.39 -15.13 -31.31
CA GLU A 3 73.98 -15.71 -30.02
C GLU A 3 74.25 -14.78 -28.79
N PRO A 4 74.07 -15.19 -27.51
CA PRO A 4 72.95 -15.88 -26.80
C PRO A 4 72.77 -15.34 -25.34
N SER A 5 71.97 -16.01 -24.50
CA SER A 5 72.16 -16.28 -23.04
C SER A 5 70.86 -16.95 -22.53
N ASP A 6 70.69 -18.26 -22.40
CA ASP A 6 71.38 -19.28 -21.59
C ASP A 6 71.32 -19.03 -20.07
N LEU A 7 70.53 -19.85 -19.37
CA LEU A 7 70.85 -20.38 -18.04
C LEU A 7 69.96 -21.59 -17.72
N ARG A 8 70.57 -22.77 -17.90
CA ARG A 8 70.19 -24.06 -17.31
C ARG A 8 70.28 -24.01 -15.79
N SER A 9 69.51 -24.85 -15.07
CA SER A 9 70.07 -25.80 -14.09
C SER A 9 69.03 -26.62 -13.31
N ARG A 10 69.09 -27.94 -13.52
CA ARG A 10 68.94 -29.08 -12.58
C ARG A 10 67.54 -29.58 -12.14
N SER A 11 67.17 -30.72 -12.70
CA SER A 11 66.43 -31.86 -12.10
C SER A 11 67.30 -32.63 -11.08
N PRO A 12 66.94 -33.82 -10.54
CA PRO A 12 65.64 -34.45 -10.19
C PRO A 12 65.65 -35.10 -8.77
N LEU A 13 64.53 -35.62 -8.26
CA LEU A 13 64.37 -36.95 -7.59
C LEU A 13 63.06 -37.05 -6.76
N ARG A 14 62.45 -38.24 -6.84
CA ARG A 14 61.14 -38.74 -6.30
C ARG A 14 61.29 -39.22 -4.82
N PRO A 15 60.38 -40.02 -4.20
CA PRO A 15 58.91 -40.24 -4.27
C PRO A 15 58.19 -40.30 -2.89
N ALA A 16 56.86 -40.51 -2.93
CA ALA A 16 55.99 -41.26 -1.99
C ALA A 16 55.61 -40.66 -0.61
N CYS A 17 54.30 -40.45 -0.40
CA CYS A 17 53.50 -41.33 0.47
C CYS A 17 52.00 -41.00 0.38
N ALA A 18 51.20 -42.05 0.41
CA ALA A 18 49.74 -42.05 0.34
C ALA A 18 49.08 -41.63 1.65
N ALA A 19 47.91 -40.98 1.58
CA ALA A 19 46.88 -41.10 2.60
C ALA A 19 45.50 -40.81 1.98
N VAL A 20 44.69 -41.85 1.91
CA VAL A 20 43.26 -41.85 1.61
C VAL A 20 42.53 -41.41 2.87
N ILE A 21 41.68 -40.38 2.81
CA ILE A 21 40.62 -40.15 3.80
C ILE A 21 39.34 -39.81 3.06
N ALA A 22 38.39 -40.74 3.15
CA ALA A 22 36.97 -40.52 2.92
C ALA A 22 36.35 -39.89 4.16
N LEU A 23 35.46 -38.91 4.00
CA LEU A 23 34.50 -38.53 5.02
C LEU A 23 33.28 -37.85 4.40
N ALA A 24 32.16 -38.13 5.06
CA ALA A 24 30.81 -38.22 4.57
C ALA A 24 30.08 -36.89 4.42
N LEU A 25 29.06 -36.94 3.57
CA LEU A 25 27.93 -36.01 3.46
C LEU A 25 27.13 -35.97 4.78
N SER A 26 26.86 -34.76 5.27
CA SER A 26 25.75 -34.47 6.18
C SER A 26 25.23 -33.06 5.91
N GLY A 27 23.91 -32.98 5.72
CA GLY A 27 23.20 -31.81 5.25
C GLY A 27 23.15 -30.66 6.25
N CYS A 28 23.08 -29.45 5.71
CA CYS A 28 22.69 -28.26 6.46
C CYS A 28 21.19 -28.05 6.26
N GLY A 29 20.42 -28.32 7.31
CA GLY A 29 19.02 -27.95 7.44
C GLY A 29 18.88 -26.45 7.75
N PHE A 30 17.84 -25.86 7.21
CA PHE A 30 17.33 -24.52 7.54
C PHE A 30 16.72 -24.54 8.94
N PRO A 31 16.86 -23.49 9.77
CA PRO A 31 16.13 -23.39 11.02
C PRO A 31 14.67 -22.97 10.77
N GLU A 32 13.74 -23.75 11.30
CA GLU A 32 12.34 -23.39 11.45
C GLU A 32 12.19 -22.33 12.56
N HIS A 33 11.52 -21.23 12.26
CA HIS A 33 11.02 -20.31 13.27
C HIS A 33 9.61 -20.75 13.69
N THR A 34 9.50 -21.35 14.87
CA THR A 34 8.21 -21.57 15.54
C THR A 34 7.78 -20.30 16.25
N TYR A 35 6.60 -19.80 15.88
CA TYR A 35 5.89 -18.76 16.63
C TYR A 35 5.20 -19.42 17.83
N ASP A 36 5.62 -19.06 19.04
CA ASP A 36 4.88 -19.37 20.28
C ASP A 36 3.66 -18.44 20.37
N LEU A 37 2.47 -19.04 20.39
CA LEU A 37 1.23 -18.41 20.85
C LEU A 37 1.09 -18.69 22.36
N PRO A 38 0.65 -17.71 23.17
CA PRO A 38 0.46 -17.94 24.59
C PRO A 38 -0.76 -18.82 24.86
N GLU A 39 -0.53 -19.91 25.59
CA GLU A 39 -1.55 -20.79 26.16
C GLU A 39 -2.40 -20.02 27.18
N GLY A 40 -3.72 -20.09 27.00
CA GLY A 40 -4.69 -19.69 28.00
C GLY A 40 -5.09 -20.89 28.84
N ASP A 41 -4.71 -20.88 30.11
CA ASP A 41 -5.21 -21.83 31.10
C ASP A 41 -6.26 -21.18 31.99
N GLY A 42 -7.48 -21.72 31.90
CA GLY A 42 -8.50 -21.59 32.92
C GLY A 42 -8.45 -22.78 33.88
N GLY A 43 -8.72 -22.53 35.16
CA GLY A 43 -8.98 -23.60 36.13
C GLY A 43 -8.85 -23.12 37.58
N GLY A 44 -9.98 -22.87 38.25
CA GLY A 44 -10.01 -22.44 39.65
C GLY A 44 -9.89 -23.59 40.66
N ASN A 45 -9.75 -23.24 41.94
CA ASN A 45 -10.63 -23.72 43.02
C ASN A 45 -10.39 -22.95 44.34
N ALA A 46 -11.37 -23.08 45.24
CA ALA A 46 -11.64 -22.38 46.48
C ALA A 46 -10.58 -22.42 47.61
N GLY A 47 -10.68 -21.45 48.53
CA GLY A 47 -10.66 -21.74 49.98
C GLY A 47 -9.75 -20.89 50.89
N ALA A 48 -10.42 -20.07 51.71
CA ALA A 48 -10.14 -19.72 53.12
C ALA A 48 -9.05 -18.68 53.51
N ALA A 49 -9.57 -17.59 54.11
CA ALA A 49 -9.16 -16.89 55.34
C ALA A 49 -7.68 -16.54 55.59
N GLY A 50 -7.42 -15.23 55.72
CA GLY A 50 -6.17 -14.68 56.23
C GLY A 50 -6.22 -13.16 56.37
N ASP A 51 -6.67 -12.72 57.53
CA ASP A 51 -6.72 -11.36 58.07
C ASP A 51 -5.32 -10.73 58.18
N VAL A 52 -5.05 -9.58 57.55
CA VAL A 52 -3.98 -8.64 57.97
C VAL A 52 -4.34 -7.20 57.60
N SER A 53 -4.37 -6.37 58.64
CA SER A 53 -4.60 -4.94 58.74
C SER A 53 -3.63 -4.05 57.94
N VAL A 54 -4.15 -2.95 57.36
CA VAL A 54 -3.35 -1.76 57.02
C VAL A 54 -4.09 -0.51 57.51
N GLU A 55 -3.38 0.29 58.30
CA GLU A 55 -3.80 1.55 58.93
C GLU A 55 -3.97 2.71 57.92
N PRO A 56 -4.77 3.77 58.23
CA PRO A 56 -4.94 4.94 57.35
C PRO A 56 -4.69 6.30 58.04
N ILE A 57 -3.73 7.15 57.61
CA ILE A 57 -3.60 8.55 58.08
C ILE A 57 -2.76 9.39 57.04
N PRO A 58 -2.93 10.72 56.82
CA PRO A 58 -4.14 11.57 56.82
C PRO A 58 -4.24 12.60 55.65
N ASP A 59 -5.45 13.13 55.57
CA ASP A 59 -5.89 14.51 55.27
C ASP A 59 -4.89 15.65 55.63
N THR A 60 -4.73 16.61 54.71
CA THR A 60 -4.51 18.02 55.08
C THR A 60 -5.34 18.93 54.19
N SER A 61 -6.25 19.65 54.84
CA SER A 61 -7.08 20.71 54.31
C SER A 61 -6.69 22.05 54.96
N ALA A 62 -6.56 23.10 54.14
CA ALA A 62 -6.70 24.52 54.47
C ALA A 62 -6.56 25.30 53.13
N GLY A 63 -7.39 26.24 52.70
CA GLY A 63 -8.47 26.97 53.35
C GLY A 63 -8.37 28.46 52.99
N GLY A 64 -9.34 28.98 52.24
CA GLY A 64 -9.70 30.41 52.15
C GLY A 64 -9.09 31.22 50.99
N THR A 65 -9.74 32.22 50.39
CA THR A 65 -11.08 32.84 50.52
C THR A 65 -11.26 33.83 49.36
N GLY A 66 -12.45 33.87 48.76
CA GLY A 66 -13.22 35.09 48.43
C GLY A 66 -12.71 36.10 47.39
N GLY A 67 -13.51 36.33 46.35
CA GLY A 67 -13.46 37.55 45.54
C GLY A 67 -14.52 37.53 44.42
N ALA A 68 -15.41 38.53 44.40
CA ALA A 68 -16.65 38.57 43.65
C ALA A 68 -16.55 39.09 42.20
N GLN A 69 -17.59 38.75 41.41
CA GLN A 69 -18.11 39.34 40.14
C GLN A 69 -18.14 40.92 40.20
N PRO A 70 -18.28 41.72 39.09
CA PRO A 70 -19.08 41.38 37.90
C PRO A 70 -18.80 42.04 36.52
N ASP A 71 -19.62 41.65 35.52
CA ASP A 71 -20.09 42.32 34.28
C ASP A 71 -19.04 43.03 33.37
N ALA A 72 -19.02 43.00 32.03
CA ALA A 72 -20.02 42.88 30.98
C ALA A 72 -19.29 42.67 29.61
N PRO A 73 -19.98 42.55 28.46
CA PRO A 73 -19.44 42.11 27.18
C PRO A 73 -18.91 43.25 26.31
N ASP A 74 -18.03 42.96 25.34
CA ASP A 74 -17.98 43.80 24.15
C ASP A 74 -17.58 43.05 22.88
N SER A 75 -18.28 43.46 21.84
CA SER A 75 -18.32 43.03 20.46
C SER A 75 -17.66 44.10 19.60
N ASN A 76 -16.83 43.71 18.64
CA ASN A 76 -16.61 44.43 17.37
C ASN A 76 -15.79 43.51 16.44
N ASP A 77 -16.34 43.01 15.34
CA ASP A 77 -16.52 43.70 14.05
C ASP A 77 -15.19 44.23 13.45
N THR A 78 -14.60 43.48 12.52
CA THR A 78 -14.79 43.73 11.07
C THR A 78 -14.01 42.72 10.21
N PRO A 79 -14.50 42.45 8.97
CA PRO A 79 -13.91 41.52 8.01
C PRO A 79 -12.95 42.23 7.05
N SER A 80 -11.97 41.51 6.50
CA SER A 80 -11.27 41.93 5.29
C SER A 80 -11.58 40.94 4.16
N GLU A 81 -12.43 41.41 3.24
CA GLU A 81 -12.47 40.92 1.87
C GLU A 81 -11.26 41.45 1.09
N ASP A 82 -10.88 40.67 0.07
CA ASP A 82 -10.09 40.96 -1.14
C ASP A 82 -8.95 39.95 -1.32
N ALA A 83 -8.66 39.38 -2.48
CA ALA A 83 -9.40 39.13 -3.70
C ALA A 83 -8.44 38.23 -4.52
N LEU A 84 -9.00 37.18 -5.15
CA LEU A 84 -8.67 36.68 -6.49
C LEU A 84 -7.19 36.62 -6.94
N ASN A 85 -6.65 35.40 -7.07
CA ASN A 85 -6.12 34.94 -8.37
C ASN A 85 -5.91 33.42 -8.40
N GLU A 86 -6.92 32.69 -8.91
CA GLU A 86 -6.76 31.33 -9.40
C GLU A 86 -6.21 31.38 -10.84
N VAL A 87 -5.15 30.61 -11.11
CA VAL A 87 -4.68 30.32 -12.47
C VAL A 87 -4.80 28.80 -12.66
N GLN A 88 -5.83 28.37 -13.38
CA GLN A 88 -5.87 27.08 -14.09
C GLN A 88 -5.31 27.26 -15.51
N PRO A 89 -4.59 26.27 -16.08
CA PRO A 89 -4.27 26.28 -17.50
C PRO A 89 -5.28 25.47 -18.34
N ASP A 90 -5.89 26.20 -19.27
CA ASP A 90 -6.23 25.90 -20.66
C ASP A 90 -6.58 24.47 -21.09
N VAL A 91 -7.87 24.29 -21.39
CA VAL A 91 -8.38 23.31 -22.34
C VAL A 91 -8.62 24.05 -23.66
N VAL A 92 -7.93 23.63 -24.72
CA VAL A 92 -8.09 24.17 -26.08
C VAL A 92 -9.35 23.62 -26.73
N ASP A 93 -10.21 24.55 -27.15
CA ASP A 93 -11.41 24.33 -27.94
C ASP A 93 -11.09 24.47 -29.45
N ALA A 94 -11.75 23.67 -30.28
CA ALA A 94 -11.76 23.80 -31.74
C ALA A 94 -13.13 23.38 -32.31
N GLU A 95 -14.08 24.30 -32.20
CA GLU A 95 -14.98 24.83 -33.24
C GLU A 95 -15.37 23.96 -34.47
N VAL A 96 -16.70 23.84 -34.63
CA VAL A 96 -17.52 24.07 -35.86
C VAL A 96 -17.96 22.86 -36.72
N GLY A 97 -19.29 22.73 -36.82
CA GLY A 97 -20.00 22.05 -37.90
C GLY A 97 -21.52 21.98 -37.67
N THR A 98 -22.24 22.91 -38.30
CA THR A 98 -23.70 23.14 -38.24
C THR A 98 -24.53 22.03 -38.89
N ASP A 99 -25.75 21.79 -38.39
CA ASP A 99 -27.02 21.96 -39.15
C ASP A 99 -28.23 21.32 -38.43
N VAL A 100 -29.27 22.16 -38.24
CA VAL A 100 -30.65 21.84 -37.83
C VAL A 100 -31.53 21.96 -39.09
N PRO A 101 -32.68 21.27 -39.22
CA PRO A 101 -33.95 21.77 -38.66
C PRO A 101 -34.78 20.63 -38.01
N ASP A 102 -35.38 20.79 -36.83
CA ASP A 102 -36.56 21.59 -36.46
C ASP A 102 -37.87 21.09 -37.10
N VAL A 103 -38.69 20.34 -36.32
CA VAL A 103 -40.17 20.38 -36.36
C VAL A 103 -40.73 20.00 -34.97
N LEU A 104 -41.27 21.05 -34.30
CA LEU A 104 -42.41 21.13 -33.36
C LEU A 104 -43.45 19.97 -33.44
N GLU A 105 -44.27 19.60 -32.47
CA GLU A 105 -44.84 20.25 -31.28
C GLU A 105 -45.67 19.23 -30.47
N THR A 106 -45.76 19.49 -29.15
CA THR A 106 -46.91 19.30 -28.22
C THR A 106 -47.61 17.94 -28.03
N GLY A 107 -47.67 17.50 -26.76
CA GLY A 107 -48.68 16.56 -26.21
C GLY A 107 -50.08 17.20 -26.08
N PRO A 108 -50.92 16.91 -25.05
CA PRO A 108 -50.89 15.87 -24.03
C PRO A 108 -52.23 15.09 -23.88
N GLU A 109 -52.28 14.24 -22.86
CA GLU A 109 -53.38 13.44 -22.27
C GLU A 109 -54.78 14.09 -22.17
N THR A 110 -55.84 13.30 -22.40
CA THR A 110 -57.14 13.24 -21.67
C THR A 110 -57.89 11.97 -22.13
N SER A 111 -58.23 11.01 -21.27
CA SER A 111 -59.42 10.92 -20.40
C SER A 111 -60.78 11.09 -21.09
N GLU A 112 -61.69 10.18 -20.73
CA GLU A 112 -63.16 10.24 -20.72
C GLU A 112 -63.90 9.20 -21.59
N THR A 113 -64.86 8.62 -20.89
CA THR A 113 -65.86 7.60 -21.18
C THR A 113 -66.85 7.98 -22.29
N GLY A 114 -67.37 6.98 -22.99
CA GLY A 114 -68.49 7.15 -23.92
C GLY A 114 -69.18 5.82 -24.23
N ASP A 115 -70.27 5.58 -23.51
CA ASP A 115 -71.29 4.55 -23.69
C ASP A 115 -72.08 4.78 -24.99
N GLY A 116 -72.56 3.71 -25.63
CA GLY A 116 -73.37 3.78 -26.85
C GLY A 116 -73.55 2.43 -27.54
N PRO A 117 -74.76 1.83 -27.50
CA PRO A 117 -75.08 0.56 -28.14
C PRO A 117 -75.52 0.77 -29.59
N ASP A 118 -75.30 -0.21 -30.48
CA ASP A 118 -76.32 -0.60 -31.46
C ASP A 118 -75.91 -1.86 -32.24
N ASP A 119 -76.87 -2.79 -32.24
CA ASP A 119 -76.97 -4.00 -33.03
C ASP A 119 -76.83 -3.72 -34.54
N VAL A 120 -76.01 -4.49 -35.24
CA VAL A 120 -76.42 -5.01 -36.55
C VAL A 120 -75.85 -6.40 -36.81
N VAL A 121 -76.79 -7.30 -37.04
CA VAL A 121 -76.68 -8.66 -37.55
C VAL A 121 -75.96 -8.65 -38.91
N ASP A 122 -74.94 -9.50 -39.11
CA ASP A 122 -74.88 -10.26 -40.36
C ASP A 122 -74.06 -11.56 -40.20
N SER A 123 -74.76 -12.62 -40.54
CA SER A 123 -74.30 -13.92 -40.98
C SER A 123 -73.08 -13.86 -41.89
N ASP A 124 -72.00 -14.53 -41.51
CA ASP A 124 -71.29 -15.47 -42.38
C ASP A 124 -70.19 -16.16 -41.59
N ALA A 125 -70.49 -17.38 -41.15
CA ALA A 125 -69.52 -18.30 -40.62
C ALA A 125 -68.67 -18.85 -41.79
N PRO A 126 -67.34 -18.64 -41.81
CA PRO A 126 -66.47 -19.65 -42.38
C PRO A 126 -66.38 -20.77 -41.35
N ASP A 127 -66.96 -21.89 -41.73
CA ASP A 127 -66.69 -23.25 -41.27
C ASP A 127 -65.20 -23.41 -40.91
N VAL A 128 -64.86 -23.23 -39.63
CA VAL A 128 -63.59 -23.66 -39.07
C VAL A 128 -63.76 -25.16 -38.85
N THR A 129 -63.50 -25.89 -39.94
CA THR A 129 -63.22 -27.31 -39.87
C THR A 129 -62.16 -27.50 -38.79
N THR A 130 -62.50 -28.31 -37.81
CA THR A 130 -61.56 -28.96 -36.90
C THR A 130 -60.56 -29.76 -37.73
N ASP A 131 -59.51 -29.09 -38.20
CA ASP A 131 -58.28 -29.76 -38.58
C ASP A 131 -57.58 -30.17 -37.28
N GLU A 132 -58.06 -31.28 -36.73
CA GLU A 132 -57.26 -32.22 -35.94
C GLU A 132 -56.16 -32.81 -36.83
N ALA A 133 -55.26 -31.93 -37.28
CA ALA A 133 -53.95 -32.28 -37.75
C ALA A 133 -52.99 -31.38 -36.99
N ALA A 134 -52.83 -31.69 -35.69
CA ALA A 134 -51.51 -31.58 -35.09
C ALA A 134 -50.59 -32.27 -36.09
N VAL A 135 -49.81 -31.45 -36.82
CA VAL A 135 -48.81 -31.95 -37.73
C VAL A 135 -47.95 -32.85 -36.87
N ASN A 136 -48.03 -34.14 -37.15
CA ASN A 136 -47.25 -35.16 -36.48
C ASN A 136 -45.79 -34.85 -36.84
N GLU A 137 -45.13 -33.95 -36.09
CA GLU A 137 -43.73 -33.55 -36.26
C GLU A 137 -42.77 -34.69 -35.85
N CYS A 138 -43.21 -35.95 -35.93
CA CYS A 138 -42.41 -37.17 -35.83
C CYS A 138 -41.51 -37.34 -37.08
N GLY A 139 -40.83 -36.28 -37.49
CA GLY A 139 -40.00 -36.24 -38.69
C GLY A 139 -38.53 -36.48 -38.40
N SER A 140 -38.10 -36.41 -37.13
CA SER A 140 -36.71 -36.59 -36.74
C SER A 140 -36.48 -38.01 -36.23
N THR A 141 -35.42 -38.66 -36.70
CA THR A 141 -34.90 -39.87 -36.04
C THR A 141 -33.95 -39.53 -34.88
N VAL A 142 -33.77 -38.25 -34.59
CA VAL A 142 -32.86 -37.72 -33.57
C VAL A 142 -33.69 -36.92 -32.58
N GLU A 143 -33.74 -37.40 -31.34
CA GLU A 143 -34.44 -36.77 -30.23
C GLU A 143 -33.76 -35.47 -29.78
N ASP A 144 -34.51 -34.37 -29.68
CA ASP A 144 -34.10 -33.14 -29.01
C ASP A 144 -34.64 -33.13 -27.57
N CYS A 145 -33.78 -33.54 -26.66
CA CYS A 145 -34.06 -33.70 -25.25
C CYS A 145 -34.35 -32.41 -24.46
N THR A 146 -34.56 -31.28 -25.14
CA THR A 146 -34.77 -29.98 -24.51
C THR A 146 -35.92 -29.15 -25.06
N ASN A 147 -36.66 -29.64 -26.06
CA ASN A 147 -37.70 -28.86 -26.74
C ASN A 147 -39.11 -29.06 -26.15
N GLY A 148 -39.30 -30.05 -25.27
CA GLY A 148 -40.60 -30.37 -24.68
C GLY A 148 -41.59 -31.06 -25.63
N VAL A 149 -41.08 -31.59 -26.74
CA VAL A 149 -41.80 -32.39 -27.74
C VAL A 149 -41.32 -33.84 -27.65
N ASP A 150 -42.15 -34.76 -28.11
CA ASP A 150 -41.81 -36.16 -28.31
C ASP A 150 -41.43 -36.31 -29.79
N ASP A 151 -40.13 -36.20 -30.11
CA ASP A 151 -39.69 -36.05 -31.50
C ASP A 151 -39.72 -37.38 -32.28
N ASP A 152 -39.64 -38.52 -31.59
CA ASP A 152 -39.74 -39.86 -32.16
C ASP A 152 -41.14 -40.51 -32.01
N CYS A 153 -42.03 -39.84 -31.28
CA CYS A 153 -43.44 -40.18 -31.09
C CYS A 153 -43.68 -41.54 -30.42
N ASP A 154 -42.79 -41.92 -29.52
CA ASP A 154 -42.93 -43.12 -28.69
C ASP A 154 -43.79 -42.91 -27.42
N GLY A 155 -44.32 -41.70 -27.24
CA GLY A 155 -45.16 -41.27 -26.12
C GLY A 155 -44.34 -40.72 -24.95
N LYS A 156 -43.05 -40.43 -25.14
CA LYS A 156 -42.16 -39.93 -24.08
C LYS A 156 -41.46 -38.67 -24.55
N ILE A 157 -41.57 -37.62 -23.72
CA ILE A 157 -40.98 -36.31 -23.99
C ILE A 157 -39.65 -36.19 -23.23
N ASP A 158 -38.60 -35.66 -23.87
CA ASP A 158 -37.32 -35.30 -23.26
C ASP A 158 -36.75 -36.38 -22.30
N CYS A 159 -36.57 -36.09 -21.01
CA CYS A 159 -36.02 -37.04 -20.03
C CYS A 159 -36.96 -38.19 -19.67
N GLN A 160 -38.23 -38.16 -20.12
CA GLN A 160 -39.07 -39.34 -20.07
C GLN A 160 -38.65 -40.34 -21.17
N ASP A 161 -38.06 -39.86 -22.27
CA ASP A 161 -37.51 -40.69 -23.33
C ASP A 161 -36.16 -41.32 -22.92
N THR A 162 -36.11 -42.63 -23.10
CA THR A 162 -34.92 -43.47 -23.02
C THR A 162 -33.77 -43.00 -23.91
N ASN A 163 -34.02 -42.41 -25.09
CA ASN A 163 -32.97 -41.91 -25.98
C ASN A 163 -32.20 -40.74 -25.34
N CYS A 164 -32.86 -39.94 -24.49
CA CYS A 164 -32.25 -38.81 -23.78
C CYS A 164 -31.44 -39.20 -22.55
N THR A 165 -31.73 -40.36 -21.95
CA THR A 165 -31.12 -40.77 -20.68
C THR A 165 -29.60 -40.94 -20.73
N ALA A 166 -28.99 -41.04 -21.91
CA ALA A 166 -27.53 -41.10 -22.05
C ALA A 166 -26.88 -39.75 -21.70
N LEU A 167 -27.41 -38.65 -22.26
CA LEU A 167 -26.81 -37.31 -22.18
C LEU A 167 -27.52 -36.37 -21.20
N PHE A 168 -28.78 -36.64 -20.86
CA PHE A 168 -29.59 -35.81 -19.97
C PHE A 168 -30.03 -36.57 -18.72
N LYS A 169 -30.33 -35.84 -17.65
CA LYS A 169 -30.90 -36.40 -16.42
C LYS A 169 -31.87 -35.42 -15.76
N CYS A 170 -32.85 -35.98 -15.07
CA CYS A 170 -33.72 -35.19 -14.20
C CYS A 170 -32.94 -34.64 -13.00
N THR A 171 -32.98 -33.32 -12.84
CA THR A 171 -32.30 -32.62 -11.74
C THR A 171 -33.25 -31.64 -11.05
N PRO A 172 -33.09 -31.39 -9.73
CA PRO A 172 -33.83 -30.34 -9.05
C PRO A 172 -33.54 -28.94 -9.63
N PRO A 173 -34.52 -28.03 -9.70
CA PRO A 173 -34.31 -26.66 -10.11
C PRO A 173 -33.42 -25.88 -9.12
N PRO A 174 -32.63 -24.90 -9.59
CA PRO A 174 -31.90 -23.98 -8.72
C PRO A 174 -32.87 -23.32 -7.73
N PRO A 175 -32.58 -23.40 -6.42
CA PRO A 175 -33.36 -22.69 -5.42
C PRO A 175 -33.24 -21.16 -5.59
N ALA A 176 -34.14 -20.40 -4.98
CA ALA A 176 -34.13 -18.93 -5.07
C ALA A 176 -32.75 -18.32 -4.77
N GLY A 177 -32.28 -17.46 -5.68
CA GLY A 177 -30.98 -16.80 -5.59
C GLY A 177 -29.78 -17.64 -6.06
N TRP A 178 -30.00 -18.91 -6.40
CA TRP A 178 -29.05 -19.72 -7.16
C TRP A 178 -29.47 -19.72 -8.63
N GLN A 179 -28.49 -19.82 -9.52
CA GLN A 179 -28.71 -19.67 -10.95
C GLN A 179 -28.08 -20.82 -11.72
N GLY A 180 -28.64 -21.02 -12.91
CA GLY A 180 -28.07 -21.79 -13.99
C GLY A 180 -27.92 -23.29 -13.74
N TYR A 181 -27.35 -23.92 -14.74
CA TYR A 181 -26.88 -25.30 -14.72
C TYR A 181 -25.53 -25.31 -15.40
N PHE A 182 -24.51 -25.68 -14.64
CA PHE A 182 -23.14 -25.58 -15.08
C PHE A 182 -22.46 -26.93 -15.03
N GLN A 183 -21.68 -27.23 -16.05
CA GLN A 183 -20.56 -28.13 -15.86
C GLN A 183 -19.37 -27.33 -15.35
N LEU A 184 -18.73 -27.84 -14.29
CA LEU A 184 -17.66 -27.14 -13.59
C LEU A 184 -16.33 -27.88 -13.77
N TYR A 185 -15.37 -27.20 -14.36
CA TYR A 185 -13.97 -27.62 -14.39
C TYR A 185 -13.25 -27.06 -13.16
N GLU A 186 -12.34 -27.86 -12.62
CA GLU A 186 -11.33 -27.42 -11.65
C GLU A 186 -10.04 -28.16 -11.91
N GLY A 187 -8.94 -27.43 -12.11
CA GLY A 187 -7.66 -28.03 -12.41
C GLY A 187 -6.60 -26.99 -12.76
N THR A 188 -5.61 -27.40 -13.55
CA THR A 188 -4.54 -26.50 -14.01
C THR A 188 -4.93 -25.82 -15.32
N ALA A 189 -4.43 -24.61 -15.54
CA ALA A 189 -4.68 -23.88 -16.79
C ALA A 189 -4.23 -24.65 -18.04
N ALA A 190 -3.21 -25.50 -17.92
CA ALA A 190 -2.71 -26.33 -19.02
C ALA A 190 -3.72 -27.39 -19.51
N ASN A 191 -4.64 -27.81 -18.65
CA ASN A 191 -5.63 -28.85 -18.94
C ASN A 191 -7.06 -28.27 -19.04
N LEU A 192 -7.19 -26.96 -19.18
CA LEU A 192 -8.48 -26.28 -19.18
C LEU A 192 -9.25 -26.59 -20.48
N PRO A 193 -10.38 -27.32 -20.43
CA PRO A 193 -11.20 -27.57 -21.61
C PRO A 193 -11.93 -26.30 -22.05
N SER A 194 -12.22 -26.17 -23.34
CA SER A 194 -13.14 -25.13 -23.84
C SER A 194 -14.59 -25.51 -23.55
N CYS A 195 -15.45 -24.50 -23.38
CA CYS A 195 -16.90 -24.69 -23.37
C CYS A 195 -17.36 -25.18 -24.76
N GLY A 196 -18.31 -26.10 -24.78
CA GLY A 196 -18.82 -26.76 -25.97
C GLY A 196 -20.15 -27.42 -25.69
N SER A 197 -20.95 -27.64 -26.73
CA SER A 197 -22.31 -28.20 -26.60
C SER A 197 -22.30 -29.52 -25.81
N PRO A 198 -23.27 -29.73 -24.89
CA PRO A 198 -24.46 -28.91 -24.61
C PRO A 198 -24.24 -27.77 -23.59
N PHE A 199 -22.98 -27.36 -23.37
CA PHE A 199 -22.59 -26.26 -22.49
C PHE A 199 -21.68 -25.28 -23.23
N SER A 200 -22.20 -24.62 -24.26
CA SER A 200 -21.39 -23.81 -25.18
C SER A 200 -20.95 -22.47 -24.60
N THR A 201 -21.65 -21.95 -23.59
CA THR A 201 -21.43 -20.60 -23.06
C THR A 201 -20.51 -20.60 -21.84
N LEU A 202 -19.38 -19.89 -21.91
CA LEU A 202 -18.54 -19.60 -20.75
C LEU A 202 -19.24 -18.59 -19.84
N ALA A 203 -19.67 -19.03 -18.65
CA ALA A 203 -20.34 -18.16 -17.69
C ALA A 203 -19.40 -17.59 -16.64
N VAL A 204 -18.47 -18.41 -16.13
CA VAL A 204 -17.51 -17.99 -15.10
C VAL A 204 -16.13 -18.58 -15.39
N ALA A 205 -15.13 -17.71 -15.46
CA ALA A 205 -13.71 -18.06 -15.33
C ALA A 205 -13.20 -17.49 -14.00
N ALA A 206 -12.62 -18.35 -13.18
CA ALA A 206 -12.18 -18.01 -11.83
C ALA A 206 -11.00 -18.90 -11.41
N GLY A 207 -10.50 -18.74 -10.19
CA GLY A 207 -9.52 -19.64 -9.62
C GLY A 207 -9.49 -19.61 -8.10
N ARG A 208 -8.55 -20.34 -7.53
CA ARG A 208 -8.20 -20.27 -6.11
C ARG A 208 -6.73 -20.59 -5.90
N ASP A 209 -6.29 -20.40 -4.66
CA ASP A 209 -4.92 -20.63 -4.22
C ASP A 209 -3.93 -19.76 -5.03
N PRO A 210 -3.89 -18.44 -4.74
CA PRO A 210 -3.09 -17.51 -5.51
C PRO A 210 -1.60 -17.82 -5.36
N VAL A 211 -0.89 -17.86 -6.49
CA VAL A 211 0.56 -18.02 -6.59
C VAL A 211 1.15 -16.70 -7.02
N PHE A 212 2.10 -16.19 -6.24
CA PHE A 212 2.71 -14.89 -6.47
C PHE A 212 4.14 -14.86 -5.93
N SER A 213 4.91 -13.89 -6.42
CA SER A 213 6.20 -13.50 -5.85
C SER A 213 6.07 -12.16 -5.10
N PRO A 214 6.95 -11.88 -4.12
CA PRO A 214 7.01 -10.56 -3.49
C PRO A 214 7.21 -9.43 -4.51
N ALA A 215 6.82 -8.20 -4.15
CA ALA A 215 7.13 -7.03 -4.96
C ALA A 215 8.65 -6.81 -5.03
N THR A 216 9.15 -6.30 -6.16
CA THR A 216 10.53 -5.79 -6.25
C THR A 216 10.52 -4.32 -5.90
N CYS A 217 11.43 -3.91 -5.00
CA CYS A 217 11.49 -2.54 -4.49
C CYS A 217 12.74 -1.84 -4.99
N THR A 218 12.60 -0.60 -5.47
CA THR A 218 13.77 0.26 -5.67
C THR A 218 14.41 0.55 -4.33
N ASN A 219 15.75 0.44 -4.24
CA ASN A 219 16.50 0.72 -3.03
C ASN A 219 16.12 2.08 -2.44
N CYS A 220 15.89 2.11 -1.12
CA CYS A 220 15.70 3.35 -0.39
C CYS A 220 17.03 4.09 -0.31
N SER A 221 17.01 5.40 -0.58
CA SER A 221 18.18 6.26 -0.50
C SER A 221 17.80 7.67 -0.05
N CYS A 222 18.72 8.32 0.65
CA CYS A 222 18.56 9.66 1.19
C CYS A 222 19.43 10.64 0.41
N GLY A 223 18.85 11.78 0.03
CA GLY A 223 19.60 12.90 -0.53
C GLY A 223 20.52 13.56 0.50
N ASN A 224 21.25 14.59 0.05
CA ASN A 224 22.10 15.37 0.94
C ASN A 224 21.26 16.12 2.00
N PRO A 225 21.77 16.30 3.23
CA PRO A 225 21.09 17.09 4.25
C PRO A 225 20.86 18.54 3.80
N THR A 226 19.67 19.07 4.10
CA THR A 226 19.31 20.47 3.84
C THR A 226 18.61 21.07 5.06
N GLY A 227 18.60 22.41 5.16
CA GLY A 227 17.89 23.11 6.25
C GLY A 227 18.57 23.01 7.63
N ILE A 228 19.83 22.57 7.68
CA ILE A 228 20.61 22.52 8.92
C ILE A 228 20.76 23.92 9.49
N GLN A 229 20.50 24.08 10.80
CA GLN A 229 20.75 25.33 11.51
C GLN A 229 22.06 25.22 12.31
N CYS A 230 22.85 26.28 12.28
CA CYS A 230 24.05 26.42 13.08
C CYS A 230 23.74 27.24 14.33
N GLY A 231 24.26 26.80 15.47
CA GLY A 231 24.22 27.58 16.70
C GLY A 231 25.17 28.78 16.66
N GLU A 232 25.37 29.40 17.82
CA GLU A 232 26.38 30.44 17.99
C GLU A 232 27.78 29.80 18.19
N PRO A 233 28.85 30.38 17.64
CA PRO A 233 30.22 29.97 17.94
C PRO A 233 30.60 30.37 19.36
N ASP A 234 31.55 29.66 19.96
CA ASP A 234 32.19 30.10 21.20
C ASP A 234 33.48 30.86 20.88
N ILE A 235 33.59 32.07 21.41
CA ILE A 235 34.72 32.97 21.15
C ILE A 235 35.25 33.46 22.49
N ILE A 236 36.49 33.09 22.78
CA ILE A 236 37.16 33.44 24.04
C ILE A 236 38.36 34.33 23.73
N ILE A 237 38.48 35.44 24.46
CA ILE A 237 39.64 36.32 24.40
C ILE A 237 40.49 36.09 25.63
N TRP A 238 41.77 35.84 25.43
CA TRP A 238 42.71 35.45 26.48
C TRP A 238 43.75 36.53 26.73
N GLN A 239 44.26 36.55 27.96
CA GLN A 239 45.31 37.47 28.39
C GLN A 239 46.71 36.89 28.24
N ASP A 240 46.82 35.57 28.14
CA ASP A 240 48.05 34.90 27.76
C ASP A 240 48.09 34.69 26.24
N ALA A 241 49.28 34.39 25.73
CA ALA A 241 49.50 34.15 24.31
C ALA A 241 49.16 32.71 23.88
N THR A 242 48.75 31.85 24.81
CA THR A 242 48.65 30.39 24.64
C THR A 242 47.22 29.85 24.77
N CYS A 243 46.22 30.70 24.94
CA CYS A 243 44.82 30.35 25.21
C CYS A 243 44.66 29.30 26.32
N SER A 244 45.44 29.43 27.40
CA SER A 244 45.50 28.40 28.45
C SER A 244 45.42 28.95 29.87
N SER A 245 45.42 30.27 30.05
CA SER A 245 45.28 30.87 31.38
C SER A 245 43.90 30.53 31.95
N PRO A 246 43.76 30.20 33.24
CA PRO A 246 42.45 30.07 33.88
C PRO A 246 41.69 31.41 33.91
N TYR A 247 42.34 32.50 33.54
CA TYR A 247 41.79 33.85 33.41
C TYR A 247 41.44 34.21 31.95
N GLY A 248 40.90 33.25 31.21
CA GLY A 248 40.23 33.54 29.94
C GLY A 248 39.01 34.43 30.21
N TRP A 249 38.82 35.46 29.38
CA TRP A 249 37.53 36.13 29.33
C TRP A 249 36.63 35.23 28.50
N GLU A 250 36.13 34.16 29.11
CA GLU A 250 34.78 33.72 28.76
C GLU A 250 33.90 34.92 29.08
N TRP A 251 33.35 35.51 28.04
CA TRP A 251 32.43 36.62 28.18
C TRP A 251 31.36 36.24 29.22
N GLY A 252 31.45 36.87 30.40
CA GLY A 252 31.00 36.27 31.66
C GLY A 252 29.56 35.75 31.66
N GLY A 253 29.39 34.48 32.07
CA GLY A 253 28.20 33.92 32.71
C GLY A 253 26.89 33.83 31.92
N SER A 254 26.73 34.59 30.84
CA SER A 254 25.63 34.57 29.87
C SER A 254 26.05 35.49 28.71
N ASN A 255 26.82 34.96 27.78
CA ASN A 255 27.46 35.71 26.69
C ASN A 255 26.40 36.37 25.77
N PRO A 256 26.42 37.69 25.50
CA PRO A 256 25.67 38.23 24.37
C PRO A 256 26.30 37.68 23.08
N PRO A 257 25.55 36.99 22.22
CA PRO A 257 26.08 36.38 21.01
C PRO A 257 26.80 37.43 20.15
N LEU A 258 27.74 37.03 19.27
CA LEU A 258 28.44 37.95 18.36
C LEU A 258 27.52 38.44 17.22
N THR A 259 26.33 38.89 17.60
CA THR A 259 25.28 39.30 16.72
C THR A 259 25.35 40.81 16.46
N PRO A 260 25.00 41.24 15.25
CA PRO A 260 24.73 40.40 14.07
C PRO A 260 26.01 39.77 13.49
N HIS A 261 25.92 38.50 13.08
CA HIS A 261 26.97 37.83 12.32
C HIS A 261 27.23 38.54 10.99
N ASN A 262 28.39 38.26 10.39
CA ASN A 262 28.87 38.84 9.13
C ASN A 262 29.05 40.37 9.17
N GLN A 263 28.98 40.97 10.36
CA GLN A 263 29.22 42.40 10.60
C GLN A 263 30.41 42.60 11.52
N CYS A 264 31.10 43.72 11.33
CA CYS A 264 32.25 44.09 12.15
C CYS A 264 31.76 44.83 13.39
N VAL A 265 31.74 44.15 14.54
CA VAL A 265 31.21 44.69 15.79
C VAL A 265 32.34 45.23 16.69
N PRO A 266 32.25 46.48 17.18
CA PRO A 266 33.21 46.99 18.16
C PRO A 266 33.05 46.24 19.48
N LYS A 267 34.16 45.79 20.04
CA LYS A 267 34.24 45.22 21.38
C LYS A 267 35.33 45.97 22.15
N THR A 268 34.88 46.74 23.14
CA THR A 268 35.76 47.46 24.06
C THR A 268 36.27 46.50 25.11
N LEU A 269 37.59 46.27 25.14
CA LEU A 269 38.26 45.46 26.15
C LEU A 269 38.96 46.44 27.10
N THR A 270 38.16 47.18 27.87
CA THR A 270 38.66 48.24 28.74
C THR A 270 39.35 47.66 29.97
N TYR A 271 40.57 48.14 30.22
CA TYR A 271 41.29 47.93 31.47
C TYR A 271 40.51 48.60 32.62
N GLY A 272 39.75 47.82 33.39
CA GLY A 272 39.08 48.34 34.60
C GLY A 272 37.81 47.61 35.03
N ASP A 273 37.08 46.98 34.11
CA ASP A 273 35.74 46.43 34.44
C ASP A 273 35.80 45.07 35.18
N ALA A 274 37.00 44.47 35.30
CA ALA A 274 37.24 43.24 36.06
C ALA A 274 38.57 43.26 36.86
N GLY A 275 38.86 44.36 37.58
CA GLY A 275 39.84 44.29 38.68
C GLY A 275 41.34 44.27 38.30
N GLY A 276 41.77 44.97 37.25
CA GLY A 276 43.20 45.30 37.04
C GLY A 276 44.01 44.37 36.12
N MET A 277 43.34 43.65 35.22
CA MET A 277 44.00 42.68 34.32
C MET A 277 44.51 43.32 33.02
N GLY A 278 45.61 42.79 32.45
CA GLY A 278 46.33 43.36 31.28
C GLY A 278 45.61 43.28 29.92
N PRO A 279 46.23 43.81 28.84
CA PRO A 279 45.63 43.82 27.50
C PRO A 279 45.42 42.40 26.95
N PRO A 280 44.46 42.20 26.02
CA PRO A 280 44.25 40.90 25.38
C PRO A 280 45.49 40.49 24.58
N ALA A 281 45.85 39.21 24.64
CA ALA A 281 47.06 38.66 24.02
C ALA A 281 46.78 37.53 23.02
N SER A 282 45.68 36.79 23.16
CA SER A 282 45.24 35.81 22.17
C SER A 282 43.72 35.68 22.11
N VAL A 283 43.22 35.00 21.08
CA VAL A 283 41.82 34.68 20.87
C VAL A 283 41.72 33.20 20.48
N SER A 284 40.69 32.53 20.96
CA SER A 284 40.31 31.20 20.45
C SER A 284 38.90 31.23 19.90
N LEU A 285 38.67 30.36 18.93
CA LEU A 285 37.37 30.10 18.32
C LEU A 285 37.05 28.63 18.50
N ASP A 286 35.87 28.31 19.03
CA ASP A 286 35.19 27.05 18.75
C ASP A 286 34.04 27.36 17.77
N PRO A 287 34.06 26.81 16.54
CA PRO A 287 33.00 27.07 15.59
C PRO A 287 31.62 26.72 16.12
N ALA A 288 30.61 27.35 15.53
CA ALA A 288 29.22 26.98 15.75
C ALA A 288 29.04 25.46 15.59
N GLN A 289 28.18 24.88 16.41
CA GLN A 289 27.80 23.48 16.29
C GLN A 289 26.41 23.37 15.63
N PRO A 290 26.14 22.31 14.85
CA PRO A 290 24.81 22.06 14.32
C PRO A 290 23.78 21.92 15.45
N VAL A 291 22.62 22.55 15.30
CA VAL A 291 21.53 22.41 16.26
C VAL A 291 20.87 21.04 16.06
N LEU A 292 20.86 20.21 17.11
CA LEU A 292 20.26 18.89 17.08
C LEU A 292 18.78 18.96 16.71
N GLY A 293 18.35 18.06 15.82
CA GLY A 293 16.96 17.99 15.33
C GLY A 293 16.62 19.00 14.24
N THR A 294 17.61 19.73 13.70
CA THR A 294 17.41 20.61 12.55
C THR A 294 17.84 19.97 11.24
N GLY A 295 17.12 20.29 10.19
CA GLY A 295 17.37 19.81 8.84
C GLY A 295 16.75 18.45 8.53
N SER A 296 16.84 18.07 7.26
CA SER A 296 16.28 16.83 6.75
C SER A 296 16.96 16.37 5.47
N CYS A 297 16.81 15.09 5.15
CA CYS A 297 17.16 14.53 3.86
C CYS A 297 15.90 14.14 3.09
N THR A 298 15.86 14.47 1.81
CA THR A 298 14.80 13.99 0.92
C THR A 298 14.96 12.50 0.69
N ALA A 299 13.95 11.71 1.08
CA ALA A 299 13.90 10.28 0.81
C ALA A 299 13.55 10.01 -0.66
N SER A 300 14.13 8.97 -1.23
CA SER A 300 13.82 8.50 -2.58
C SER A 300 13.92 6.97 -2.68
N GLY A 301 13.14 6.37 -3.56
CA GLY A 301 13.03 4.92 -3.68
C GLY A 301 11.79 4.37 -2.97
N GLY A 302 11.81 3.08 -2.62
CA GLY A 302 10.62 2.39 -2.09
C GLY A 302 9.45 2.27 -3.09
N ILE A 303 9.71 2.38 -4.39
CA ILE A 303 8.70 2.19 -5.43
C ILE A 303 8.58 0.69 -5.73
N ALA A 304 7.35 0.18 -5.67
CA ALA A 304 7.05 -1.23 -5.89
C ALA A 304 6.81 -1.54 -7.37
N THR A 305 7.45 -2.59 -7.86
CA THR A 305 7.08 -3.28 -9.10
C THR A 305 6.52 -4.64 -8.75
N LYS A 306 5.28 -4.92 -9.17
CA LYS A 306 4.54 -6.14 -8.81
C LYS A 306 4.45 -7.10 -10.00
N PRO A 307 5.04 -8.30 -9.93
CA PRO A 307 4.76 -9.36 -10.91
C PRO A 307 3.29 -9.79 -10.83
N THR A 308 2.65 -10.02 -11.98
CA THR A 308 1.25 -10.45 -12.06
C THR A 308 1.04 -11.76 -11.32
N PRO A 309 0.10 -11.83 -10.36
CA PRO A 309 -0.24 -13.08 -9.68
C PRO A 309 -0.99 -14.03 -10.62
N ASN A 310 -0.95 -15.32 -10.33
CA ASN A 310 -1.70 -16.35 -11.06
C ASN A 310 -2.42 -17.27 -10.08
N TRP A 311 -3.38 -18.05 -10.54
CA TRP A 311 -4.02 -19.08 -9.73
C TRP A 311 -3.27 -20.41 -9.84
N SER A 312 -3.08 -21.12 -8.72
CA SER A 312 -2.61 -22.51 -8.75
C SER A 312 -3.65 -23.43 -9.38
N PHE A 313 -4.93 -23.14 -9.12
CA PHE A 313 -6.07 -23.84 -9.70
C PHE A 313 -7.00 -22.87 -10.40
N VAL A 314 -7.33 -23.17 -11.65
CA VAL A 314 -8.36 -22.46 -12.39
C VAL A 314 -9.66 -23.24 -12.32
N ALA A 315 -10.76 -22.51 -12.35
CA ALA A 315 -12.11 -23.03 -12.45
C ALA A 315 -12.81 -22.39 -13.63
N GLN A 316 -13.58 -23.21 -14.35
CA GLN A 316 -14.39 -22.75 -15.47
C GLN A 316 -15.77 -23.37 -15.39
N ALA A 317 -16.79 -22.53 -15.37
CA ALA A 317 -18.17 -22.94 -15.42
C ALA A 317 -18.74 -22.62 -16.80
N CYS A 318 -19.14 -23.67 -17.51
CA CYS A 318 -19.85 -23.54 -18.78
C CYS A 318 -21.34 -23.78 -18.52
N GLN A 319 -22.19 -22.88 -19.00
CA GLN A 319 -23.64 -22.91 -18.80
C GLN A 319 -24.30 -23.83 -19.82
N ALA A 320 -25.31 -24.59 -19.38
CA ALA A 320 -26.14 -25.41 -20.24
C ALA A 320 -26.88 -24.54 -21.26
N ASP A 321 -26.89 -24.97 -22.52
CA ASP A 321 -27.50 -24.22 -23.63
C ASP A 321 -29.03 -24.15 -23.48
N SER A 322 -29.64 -25.26 -23.04
CA SER A 322 -31.07 -25.40 -22.82
C SER A 322 -31.36 -26.47 -21.75
N VAL A 323 -32.60 -26.48 -21.25
CA VAL A 323 -33.14 -27.54 -20.37
C VAL A 323 -34.55 -27.90 -20.83
N GLY A 324 -34.89 -29.19 -20.77
CA GLY A 324 -36.19 -29.73 -21.15
C GLY A 324 -37.10 -30.06 -19.97
N VAL A 325 -38.19 -30.76 -20.27
CA VAL A 325 -39.22 -31.25 -19.37
C VAL A 325 -39.19 -32.80 -19.29
N GLY A 326 -40.33 -33.48 -19.09
CA GLY A 326 -40.37 -34.95 -19.01
C GLY A 326 -39.88 -35.56 -17.68
N CYS A 327 -39.62 -34.73 -16.67
CA CYS A 327 -39.21 -35.18 -15.34
C CYS A 327 -40.37 -35.20 -14.33
N SER A 328 -40.15 -35.85 -13.19
CA SER A 328 -41.11 -35.83 -12.08
C SER A 328 -41.39 -34.39 -11.60
N ALA A 329 -42.51 -34.19 -10.89
CA ALA A 329 -42.93 -32.86 -10.45
C ALA A 329 -41.78 -32.09 -9.77
N GLN A 330 -41.53 -30.86 -10.22
CA GLN A 330 -40.45 -29.98 -9.73
C GLN A 330 -39.03 -30.42 -10.09
N GLN A 331 -38.84 -31.14 -11.19
CA GLN A 331 -37.52 -31.39 -11.77
C GLN A 331 -37.48 -30.91 -13.22
N VAL A 332 -36.28 -30.69 -13.74
CA VAL A 332 -36.06 -30.36 -15.16
C VAL A 332 -35.12 -31.37 -15.80
N CYS A 333 -35.22 -31.53 -17.11
CA CYS A 333 -34.29 -32.34 -17.89
C CYS A 333 -33.07 -31.49 -18.23
N ALA A 334 -31.93 -31.76 -17.58
CA ALA A 334 -30.71 -31.00 -17.79
C ALA A 334 -29.60 -31.89 -18.36
N PRO A 335 -28.69 -31.33 -19.18
CA PRO A 335 -27.57 -32.08 -19.73
C PRO A 335 -26.63 -32.54 -18.62
N LYS A 336 -26.00 -33.69 -18.81
CA LYS A 336 -24.95 -34.22 -17.95
C LYS A 336 -23.61 -33.58 -18.31
N PRO A 337 -22.78 -33.22 -17.32
CA PRO A 337 -21.41 -32.79 -17.57
C PRO A 337 -20.63 -33.81 -18.42
N VAL A 338 -19.83 -33.31 -19.36
CA VAL A 338 -18.99 -34.17 -20.20
C VAL A 338 -17.69 -34.57 -19.48
N ALA A 339 -16.99 -35.59 -20.01
CA ALA A 339 -15.71 -36.02 -19.44
C ALA A 339 -14.69 -34.87 -19.40
N GLY A 340 -13.92 -34.79 -18.31
CA GLY A 340 -12.98 -33.69 -18.05
C GLY A 340 -13.55 -32.61 -17.12
N TYR A 341 -14.86 -32.59 -16.90
CA TYR A 341 -15.52 -31.76 -15.89
C TYR A 341 -15.83 -32.60 -14.64
N LYS A 342 -16.21 -31.93 -13.54
CA LYS A 342 -16.67 -32.60 -12.33
C LYS A 342 -17.90 -33.46 -12.60
N THR A 343 -17.98 -34.58 -11.90
CA THR A 343 -19.15 -35.46 -11.94
C THR A 343 -20.30 -34.77 -11.21
N GLY A 344 -21.38 -34.45 -11.94
CA GLY A 344 -22.57 -33.81 -11.39
C GLY A 344 -22.73 -32.36 -11.84
N LEU A 345 -23.99 -31.97 -12.03
CA LEU A 345 -24.36 -30.65 -12.53
C LEU A 345 -24.31 -29.65 -11.37
N CYS A 346 -23.85 -28.44 -11.64
CA CYS A 346 -23.65 -27.41 -10.63
C CYS A 346 -24.61 -26.25 -10.80
N ILE A 347 -25.00 -25.65 -9.68
CA ILE A 347 -25.66 -24.34 -9.61
C ILE A 347 -24.69 -23.34 -9.00
N ALA A 348 -24.84 -22.06 -9.32
CA ALA A 348 -23.93 -21.02 -8.85
C ALA A 348 -24.65 -19.87 -8.16
N LYS A 349 -23.93 -19.20 -7.25
CA LYS A 349 -24.34 -17.95 -6.63
C LYS A 349 -23.12 -17.09 -6.37
N GLN A 350 -23.22 -15.80 -6.69
CA GLN A 350 -22.14 -14.84 -6.41
C GLN A 350 -21.96 -14.65 -4.89
N GLY A 351 -20.72 -14.41 -4.48
CA GLY A 351 -20.27 -14.31 -3.11
C GLY A 351 -19.89 -15.66 -2.49
N VAL A 352 -19.23 -15.58 -1.33
CA VAL A 352 -18.87 -16.75 -0.53
C VAL A 352 -20.09 -17.20 0.28
N GLN A 353 -20.69 -18.34 -0.09
CA GLN A 353 -21.77 -18.94 0.69
C GLN A 353 -21.18 -19.94 1.69
N ALA A 354 -21.72 -19.98 2.90
CA ALA A 354 -21.25 -20.89 3.95
C ALA A 354 -21.60 -22.35 3.63
N THR A 355 -22.78 -22.58 3.07
CA THR A 355 -23.33 -23.91 2.77
C THR A 355 -23.99 -23.93 1.40
N CYS A 356 -24.12 -25.13 0.84
CA CYS A 356 -24.97 -25.36 -0.32
C CYS A 356 -26.45 -25.42 0.08
N PRO A 357 -27.37 -25.14 -0.86
CA PRO A 357 -28.79 -25.22 -0.56
C PRO A 357 -29.21 -26.67 -0.35
N ILE A 358 -30.25 -26.86 0.46
CA ILE A 358 -30.89 -28.16 0.65
C ILE A 358 -31.60 -28.52 -0.67
N GLY A 359 -31.54 -29.78 -1.09
CA GLY A 359 -32.27 -30.25 -2.27
C GLY A 359 -31.42 -30.82 -3.41
N GLY A 360 -30.29 -31.45 -3.11
CA GLY A 360 -29.56 -32.30 -4.06
C GLY A 360 -28.24 -31.76 -4.56
N TYR A 361 -27.94 -30.48 -4.36
CA TYR A 361 -26.63 -29.87 -4.64
C TYR A 361 -25.86 -29.74 -3.34
N ASN A 362 -25.05 -30.74 -2.98
CA ASN A 362 -24.44 -30.83 -1.65
C ASN A 362 -22.90 -30.70 -1.66
N THR A 363 -22.28 -30.68 -2.84
CA THR A 363 -20.82 -30.55 -2.96
C THR A 363 -20.45 -29.10 -3.25
N ARG A 364 -19.79 -28.44 -2.29
CA ARG A 364 -19.48 -27.00 -2.32
C ARG A 364 -18.09 -26.72 -2.88
N PHE A 365 -18.00 -25.73 -3.76
CA PHE A 365 -16.75 -25.15 -4.26
C PHE A 365 -16.83 -23.62 -4.23
N VAL A 366 -15.72 -22.95 -3.92
CA VAL A 366 -15.62 -21.48 -3.96
C VAL A 366 -14.41 -21.10 -4.79
N PHE A 367 -14.62 -20.20 -5.74
CA PHE A 367 -13.59 -19.64 -6.61
C PHE A 367 -13.75 -18.13 -6.73
N TYR A 368 -12.71 -17.45 -7.16
CA TYR A 368 -12.59 -16.00 -7.19
C TYR A 368 -12.13 -15.56 -8.57
N GLN A 369 -12.74 -14.52 -9.12
CA GLN A 369 -12.36 -14.03 -10.44
C GLN A 369 -11.13 -13.12 -10.39
N ASP A 370 -10.91 -12.46 -9.24
CA ASP A 370 -9.82 -11.52 -9.06
C ASP A 370 -9.12 -11.68 -7.69
N PHE A 371 -8.04 -10.92 -7.53
CA PHE A 371 -7.18 -10.88 -6.36
C PHE A 371 -7.26 -9.52 -5.67
N ALA A 372 -7.18 -9.53 -4.34
CA ALA A 372 -6.79 -8.37 -3.57
C ALA A 372 -5.25 -8.37 -3.43
N ASP A 373 -4.57 -7.45 -4.13
CA ASP A 373 -3.11 -7.34 -4.13
C ASP A 373 -2.61 -6.17 -3.27
N SER A 374 -2.26 -6.50 -2.03
CA SER A 374 -1.70 -5.57 -1.05
C SER A 374 -0.17 -5.48 -1.11
N ARG A 375 0.49 -6.18 -2.05
CA ARG A 375 1.95 -6.15 -2.13
C ARG A 375 2.44 -4.73 -2.37
N GLY A 376 3.53 -4.37 -1.74
CA GLY A 376 4.11 -3.03 -1.84
C GLY A 376 5.53 -3.03 -1.33
N CYS A 377 6.04 -1.83 -1.07
CA CYS A 377 7.31 -1.62 -0.40
C CYS A 377 7.06 -0.83 0.88
N THR A 378 7.83 -1.13 1.92
CA THR A 378 7.85 -0.29 3.11
C THR A 378 8.28 1.12 2.72
N GLN A 379 7.61 2.11 3.32
CA GLN A 379 7.87 3.52 3.03
C GLN A 379 9.35 3.83 3.24
N CYS A 380 9.94 4.52 2.26
CA CYS A 380 11.32 4.99 2.38
C CYS A 380 11.35 6.26 3.25
N THR A 381 12.09 6.20 4.34
CA THR A 381 12.29 7.32 5.28
C THR A 381 13.76 7.55 5.53
N CYS A 382 14.10 8.80 5.87
CA CYS A 382 15.46 9.18 6.24
C CYS A 382 15.49 9.61 7.70
N ASP A 383 16.47 9.13 8.44
CA ASP A 383 16.73 9.59 9.79
C ASP A 383 17.24 11.04 9.79
N GLN A 384 17.33 11.62 10.98
CA GLN A 384 17.94 12.93 11.17
C GLN A 384 19.40 12.92 10.68
N PRO A 385 19.85 14.00 10.01
CA PRO A 385 21.24 14.11 9.58
C PRO A 385 22.24 13.96 10.73
N THR A 386 23.36 13.30 10.49
CA THR A 386 24.47 13.15 11.45
C THR A 386 25.80 13.53 10.80
N GLY A 387 26.81 13.88 11.61
CA GLY A 387 28.15 14.20 11.09
C GLY A 387 28.24 15.53 10.34
N MET A 388 27.31 16.46 10.60
CA MET A 388 27.33 17.80 10.04
C MET A 388 28.35 18.68 10.75
N THR A 389 28.81 19.71 10.06
CA THR A 389 29.68 20.75 10.63
C THR A 389 29.13 22.13 10.28
N CYS A 390 29.38 23.09 11.16
CA CYS A 390 29.01 24.49 10.97
C CYS A 390 30.29 25.33 10.91
N PRO A 391 30.98 25.32 9.76
CA PRO A 391 32.21 26.08 9.62
C PRO A 391 31.92 27.57 9.72
N GLY A 392 32.92 28.31 10.21
CA GLY A 392 32.90 29.76 10.19
C GLY A 392 34.28 30.32 10.40
N THR A 393 34.42 31.62 10.13
CA THR A 393 35.71 32.31 10.22
C THR A 393 35.58 33.49 11.17
N LEU A 394 36.41 33.52 12.21
CA LEU A 394 36.55 34.68 13.08
C LEU A 394 37.65 35.59 12.56
N ILE A 395 37.32 36.88 12.40
CA ILE A 395 38.26 37.94 12.06
C ILE A 395 38.37 38.88 13.25
N VAL A 396 39.60 39.11 13.70
CA VAL A 396 39.94 40.12 14.71
C VAL A 396 40.70 41.26 14.04
N SER A 397 40.23 42.49 14.25
CA SER A 397 40.79 43.68 13.62
C SER A 397 40.87 44.86 14.57
N THR A 398 41.76 45.80 14.26
CA THR A 398 41.80 47.14 14.86
C THR A 398 40.96 48.18 14.11
N SER A 399 40.46 47.83 12.92
CA SER A 399 39.58 48.69 12.12
C SER A 399 38.11 48.34 12.32
N SER A 400 37.25 49.36 12.29
CA SER A 400 35.80 49.23 12.31
C SER A 400 35.19 48.52 11.10
N THR A 401 35.99 48.23 10.08
CA THR A 401 35.56 47.51 8.87
C THR A 401 36.03 46.06 8.80
N CYS A 402 36.89 45.63 9.73
CA CYS A 402 37.47 44.28 9.75
C CYS A 402 38.16 43.91 8.41
N ALA A 403 38.84 44.87 7.76
CA ALA A 403 39.41 44.72 6.42
C ALA A 403 40.79 45.36 6.29
N GLY A 404 41.62 44.84 5.36
CA GLY A 404 42.91 45.42 5.00
C GLY A 404 44.03 45.11 6.00
N ALA A 405 45.02 46.00 6.08
CA ALA A 405 46.22 45.81 6.90
C ALA A 405 45.97 45.84 8.43
N SER A 406 44.73 46.11 8.85
CA SER A 406 44.32 46.14 10.26
C SER A 406 43.81 44.80 10.78
N ILE A 407 43.83 43.73 9.98
CA ILE A 407 43.48 42.38 10.45
C ILE A 407 44.65 41.82 11.26
N GLU A 408 44.40 41.48 12.51
CA GLU A 408 45.40 40.89 13.39
C GLU A 408 45.33 39.36 13.39
N ALA A 409 44.13 38.81 13.36
CA ALA A 409 43.93 37.37 13.35
C ALA A 409 42.75 36.97 12.47
N THR A 410 42.92 35.81 11.83
CA THR A 410 41.89 35.06 11.14
C THR A 410 41.99 33.63 11.64
N LEU A 411 40.89 33.10 12.15
CA LEU A 411 40.79 31.75 12.71
C LEU A 411 39.70 30.98 11.97
N THR A 412 39.98 29.71 11.69
CA THR A 412 39.05 28.76 11.06
C THR A 412 39.11 27.46 11.83
N GLY A 413 37.98 26.96 12.32
CA GLY A 413 38.00 25.78 13.19
C GLY A 413 38.42 26.10 14.62
N VAL A 414 38.75 25.05 15.37
CA VAL A 414 39.27 25.16 16.73
C VAL A 414 40.74 25.58 16.67
N ASP A 415 41.02 26.85 16.96
CA ASP A 415 42.36 27.43 16.86
C ASP A 415 42.59 28.49 17.94
N CYS A 416 43.86 28.73 18.29
CA CYS A 416 44.31 29.77 19.21
C CYS A 416 45.30 30.68 18.50
N LYS A 417 45.05 31.98 18.49
CA LYS A 417 45.89 32.94 17.76
C LYS A 417 46.22 34.15 18.60
N THR A 418 47.50 34.51 18.60
CA THR A 418 47.98 35.72 19.27
C THR A 418 47.49 36.98 18.56
N ILE A 419 47.17 38.00 19.36
CA ILE A 419 46.69 39.30 18.90
C ILE A 419 47.48 40.43 19.58
N GLY A 420 47.51 41.61 18.97
CA GLY A 420 48.28 42.75 19.50
C GLY A 420 47.67 43.33 20.78
N PRO A 421 48.42 44.11 21.58
CA PRO A 421 48.02 44.59 22.91
C PRO A 421 46.99 45.75 22.90
N SER A 422 46.16 45.84 21.87
CA SER A 422 45.17 46.91 21.68
C SER A 422 43.95 46.72 22.58
N THR A 423 43.44 47.81 23.16
CA THR A 423 42.29 47.84 24.09
C THR A 423 40.92 47.87 23.41
N SER A 424 40.85 48.27 22.13
CA SER A 424 39.62 48.18 21.34
C SER A 424 39.86 47.24 20.17
N LYS A 425 38.97 46.25 20.03
CA LYS A 425 39.00 45.31 18.90
C LYS A 425 37.66 45.35 18.19
N TYR A 426 37.69 45.03 16.92
CA TYR A 426 36.51 44.72 16.16
C TYR A 426 36.54 43.26 15.76
N LEU A 427 35.43 42.59 15.99
CA LEU A 427 35.27 41.17 15.68
C LEU A 427 34.24 41.03 14.57
N ARG A 428 34.49 40.11 13.64
CA ARG A 428 33.49 39.66 12.69
C ARG A 428 33.57 38.15 12.59
N TYR A 429 32.47 37.49 12.92
CA TYR A 429 32.29 36.08 12.61
C TYR A 429 31.55 35.98 11.28
N ASN A 430 32.17 35.33 10.31
CA ASN A 430 31.54 35.02 9.04
C ASN A 430 30.98 33.61 9.10
N ASP A 431 29.68 33.47 8.92
CA ASP A 431 29.03 32.17 8.78
C ASP A 431 29.43 31.55 7.43
N ALA A 432 29.67 30.25 7.44
CA ALA A 432 29.63 29.47 6.22
C ALA A 432 28.43 28.52 6.26
N PRO A 433 27.88 28.12 5.09
CA PRO A 433 26.83 27.12 5.05
C PRO A 433 27.25 25.86 5.80
N ALA A 434 26.30 25.25 6.53
CA ALA A 434 26.51 23.94 7.12
C ALA A 434 27.00 22.96 6.03
N ALA A 435 27.99 22.15 6.38
CA ALA A 435 28.68 21.30 5.43
C ALA A 435 28.74 19.85 5.92
N GLY A 436 28.74 18.93 4.96
CA GLY A 436 28.83 17.50 5.19
C GLY A 436 27.54 16.89 5.72
N GLY A 437 27.70 15.78 6.44
CA GLY A 437 26.63 15.00 7.03
C GLY A 437 25.98 13.98 6.10
N VAL A 438 25.35 12.99 6.71
CA VAL A 438 24.61 11.91 6.03
C VAL A 438 23.34 11.58 6.79
N CYS A 439 22.34 11.08 6.07
CA CYS A 439 21.15 10.45 6.66
C CYS A 439 21.17 8.96 6.35
N ASN A 440 20.82 8.16 7.35
CA ASN A 440 20.58 6.73 7.13
C ASN A 440 19.19 6.55 6.54
N SER A 441 19.10 5.70 5.51
CA SER A 441 17.84 5.33 4.86
C SER A 441 17.24 4.10 5.52
N VAL A 442 15.94 4.13 5.78
CA VAL A 442 15.16 3.00 6.30
C VAL A 442 13.99 2.73 5.36
N GLY A 443 13.69 1.46 5.11
CA GLY A 443 12.57 1.03 4.29
C GLY A 443 12.96 0.52 2.92
N GLY A 444 12.03 0.58 1.96
CA GLY A 444 12.21 0.02 0.63
C GLY A 444 12.29 -1.51 0.59
N GLN A 445 11.78 -2.19 1.62
CA GLN A 445 11.70 -3.64 1.67
C GLN A 445 10.34 -4.12 1.16
N PRO A 446 10.26 -5.25 0.44
CA PRO A 446 8.99 -5.82 0.00
C PRO A 446 8.06 -6.11 1.20
N SER A 447 6.78 -5.83 1.03
CA SER A 447 5.75 -6.10 2.03
C SER A 447 4.44 -6.52 1.38
N GLY A 448 3.48 -6.96 2.21
CA GLY A 448 2.12 -7.31 1.77
C GLY A 448 2.00 -8.71 1.17
N THR A 449 0.81 -8.99 0.65
CA THR A 449 0.41 -10.32 0.16
C THR A 449 -0.63 -10.21 -0.96
N VAL A 450 -0.89 -11.32 -1.63
CA VAL A 450 -2.02 -11.48 -2.54
C VAL A 450 -3.00 -12.47 -1.93
N THR A 451 -4.27 -12.06 -1.81
CA THR A 451 -5.35 -12.92 -1.35
C THR A 451 -6.47 -12.95 -2.38
N PRO A 452 -7.33 -13.98 -2.40
CA PRO A 452 -8.51 -13.95 -3.24
C PRO A 452 -9.45 -12.79 -2.88
N ASP A 453 -10.01 -12.11 -3.87
CA ASP A 453 -10.96 -11.02 -3.62
C ASP A 453 -12.37 -11.58 -3.39
N ALA A 454 -12.83 -11.53 -2.14
CA ALA A 454 -14.14 -12.01 -1.75
C ALA A 454 -15.32 -11.32 -2.48
N ALA A 455 -15.14 -10.09 -2.99
CA ALA A 455 -16.17 -9.39 -3.77
C ALA A 455 -16.43 -10.04 -5.14
N THR A 456 -15.42 -10.74 -5.68
CA THR A 456 -15.50 -11.45 -6.96
C THR A 456 -15.71 -12.95 -6.80
N ALA A 457 -16.04 -13.40 -5.58
CA ALA A 457 -16.23 -14.81 -5.30
C ALA A 457 -17.49 -15.35 -5.99
N TYR A 458 -17.44 -16.63 -6.37
CA TYR A 458 -18.57 -17.44 -6.76
C TYR A 458 -18.57 -18.73 -5.94
N THR A 459 -19.73 -19.08 -5.39
CA THR A 459 -19.94 -20.41 -4.81
C THR A 459 -20.69 -21.28 -5.80
N PHE A 460 -20.14 -22.46 -6.05
CA PHE A 460 -20.77 -23.52 -6.84
C PHE A 460 -21.19 -24.66 -5.91
N CYS A 461 -22.38 -25.18 -6.16
CA CYS A 461 -22.92 -26.35 -5.48
C CYS A 461 -23.31 -27.39 -6.51
N CYS A 462 -22.66 -28.55 -6.47
CA CYS A 462 -22.82 -29.60 -7.46
C CYS A 462 -23.60 -30.78 -6.88
N SER A 463 -24.40 -31.42 -7.74
CA SER A 463 -25.03 -32.70 -7.42
C SER A 463 -23.96 -33.77 -7.26
N PRO A 464 -24.21 -34.86 -6.50
CA PRO A 464 -23.43 -36.08 -6.62
C PRO A 464 -23.36 -36.54 -8.09
N GLY A 465 -22.23 -37.14 -8.46
CA GLY A 465 -21.96 -37.69 -9.78
C GLY A 465 -22.95 -38.76 -10.20
#